data_AF-A0AAE3DAG8-F1
#
_entry.id   AF-A0AAE3DAG8-F1
#
_cell.length_a   1.000
_cell.length_b   1.000
_cell.length_c   1.000
_cell.angle_alpha   90.00
_cell.angle_beta   90.00
_cell.angle_gamma   90.00
#
_symmetry.space_group_name_H-M   'P 1'
#
loop_
_entity.id
_entity.type
_entity.pdbx_description
1 polymer ?
#
loop_
_entity_poly.entity_id
_entity_poly.type
_entity_poly.pdbx_seq_one_letter_code
_entity_poly.pdbx_strand_id
1 'polypeptide(L)'
;TDWGSPETLEHWREAWAEMCNAKFAEKGLDVRIDHRSYERQGVDLLPTIHEEATVRAMEKKGIRTEKGEFNRWIKATNAVIKDIRKKISLLFDWITEIKAELAKPQTPDLVSLLNDYYTQRKAGAYSQKGKISNLKEMNETYNYLRANGIYTLEDLESRLQSHRTTVDGLKTTMDSQNARMKAIRRDIPLTLADERIARAIRENNAKLVIIDPVQAFLGADVDMNRANEVRPIFRSLGDIAQATGCAIVLIGHLNKAVGTQSTYRGLGSIDITAAVRSLLFIGKLKDNPTTRVLIHEKSSLAPPGQSLAFSLGDEKGFEWIGAYDITADELPAGTDTAKTESKTAQAEMLILELLANGKKMPSAELEKAVNDRGISSRTMRTAKSRIGDRLITEKDGTAWVCYLRN
;
A
#
# COMPACT_ATOMS: atom_id res chain seq x y z
N THR A 1 -15.15 12.18 18.49
CA THR A 1 -14.91 10.73 18.41
C THR A 1 -13.46 10.51 18.03
N ASP A 2 -12.71 9.85 18.88
CA ASP A 2 -11.25 9.61 18.83
C ASP A 2 -10.85 8.39 17.99
N TRP A 3 -11.77 7.88 17.16
CA TRP A 3 -11.66 6.63 16.40
C TRP A 3 -10.42 6.48 15.50
N GLY A 4 -9.73 7.58 15.19
CA GLY A 4 -8.52 7.60 14.36
C GLY A 4 -7.22 7.70 15.14
N SER A 5 -7.25 7.73 16.48
CA SER A 5 -6.03 7.84 17.28
C SER A 5 -5.32 6.49 17.39
N PRO A 6 -3.97 6.46 17.36
CA PRO A 6 -3.18 5.26 17.64
C PRO A 6 -3.52 4.62 18.98
N GLU A 7 -3.83 5.42 20.00
CA GLU A 7 -4.17 4.97 21.35
C GLU A 7 -5.51 4.22 21.38
N THR A 8 -6.52 4.72 20.67
CA THR A 8 -7.83 4.07 20.54
C THR A 8 -7.71 2.75 19.77
N LEU A 9 -6.88 2.70 18.71
CA LEU A 9 -6.60 1.48 17.96
C LEU A 9 -5.88 0.42 18.82
N GLU A 10 -4.92 0.85 19.63
CA GLU A 10 -4.19 -0.02 20.55
C GLU A 10 -5.14 -0.63 21.57
N HIS A 11 -6.01 0.19 22.18
CA HIS A 11 -7.03 -0.26 23.11
C HIS A 11 -8.00 -1.28 22.48
N TRP A 12 -8.41 -1.07 21.22
CA TRP A 12 -9.25 -2.06 20.52
C TRP A 12 -8.53 -3.37 20.22
N ARG A 13 -7.24 -3.31 19.86
CA ARG A 13 -6.45 -4.53 19.64
C ARG A 13 -6.22 -5.30 20.93
N GLU A 14 -5.99 -4.59 22.03
CA GLU A 14 -5.89 -5.17 23.37
C GLU A 14 -7.20 -5.87 23.75
N ALA A 15 -8.33 -5.15 23.70
CA ALA A 15 -9.64 -5.71 24.01
C ALA A 15 -9.99 -6.91 23.12
N TRP A 16 -9.67 -6.87 21.83
CA TRP A 16 -9.87 -7.98 20.92
C TRP A 16 -9.00 -9.20 21.30
N ALA A 17 -7.72 -8.98 21.60
CA ALA A 17 -6.81 -10.04 22.02
C ALA A 17 -7.28 -10.70 23.33
N GLU A 18 -7.74 -9.90 24.30
CA GLU A 18 -8.32 -10.39 25.56
C GLU A 18 -9.55 -11.26 25.32
N MET A 19 -10.50 -10.80 24.50
CA MET A 19 -11.70 -11.57 24.17
C MET A 19 -11.36 -12.91 23.49
N CYS A 20 -10.42 -12.91 22.54
CA CYS A 20 -9.98 -14.14 21.90
C CYS A 20 -9.28 -15.09 22.87
N ASN A 21 -8.40 -14.57 23.73
CA ASN A 21 -7.68 -15.37 24.72
C ASN A 21 -8.62 -15.97 25.78
N ALA A 22 -9.66 -15.24 26.21
CA ALA A 22 -10.69 -15.77 27.09
C ALA A 22 -11.40 -16.98 26.44
N LYS A 23 -11.75 -16.89 25.15
CA LYS A 23 -12.33 -18.03 24.41
C LYS A 23 -11.36 -19.18 24.19
N PHE A 24 -10.06 -18.91 24.03
CA PHE A 24 -9.06 -19.96 23.96
C PHE A 24 -8.90 -20.69 25.30
N ALA A 25 -8.92 -19.96 26.42
CA ALA A 25 -8.89 -20.54 27.75
C ALA A 25 -10.14 -21.41 28.03
N GLU A 26 -11.34 -20.92 27.70
CA GLU A 26 -12.59 -21.70 27.81
C GLU A 26 -12.53 -23.02 27.03
N LYS A 27 -11.82 -23.03 25.89
CA LYS A 27 -11.66 -24.22 25.03
C LYS A 27 -10.43 -25.07 25.36
N GLY A 28 -9.66 -24.72 26.40
CA GLY A 28 -8.45 -25.45 26.79
C GLY A 28 -7.31 -25.38 25.76
N LEU A 29 -7.25 -24.32 24.95
CA LEU A 29 -6.15 -24.11 24.01
C LEU A 29 -5.02 -23.33 24.68
N ASP A 30 -3.77 -23.77 24.51
CA ASP A 30 -2.58 -23.11 25.10
C ASP A 30 -2.09 -21.88 24.30
N VAL A 31 -2.60 -21.68 23.08
CA VAL A 31 -2.20 -20.54 22.25
C VAL A 31 -2.72 -19.22 22.82
N ARG A 32 -1.91 -18.17 22.77
CA ARG A 32 -2.28 -16.81 23.19
C ARG A 32 -1.94 -15.81 22.09
N ILE A 33 -2.82 -14.83 21.91
CA ILE A 33 -2.64 -13.70 21.02
C ILE A 33 -2.20 -12.51 21.86
N ASP A 34 -1.15 -11.82 21.44
CA ASP A 34 -0.69 -10.57 22.03
C ASP A 34 -0.81 -9.47 20.97
N HIS A 35 -1.37 -8.33 21.36
CA HIS A 35 -1.62 -7.21 20.46
C HIS A 35 -0.33 -6.45 20.10
N ARG A 36 0.72 -6.60 20.91
CA ARG A 36 2.02 -5.92 20.76
C ARG A 36 2.86 -6.60 19.71
N SER A 37 3.79 -5.87 19.08
CA SER A 37 4.80 -6.46 18.19
C SER A 37 5.75 -7.39 18.96
N TYR A 38 6.41 -8.33 18.26
CA TYR A 38 7.44 -9.19 18.86
C TYR A 38 8.56 -8.40 19.55
N GLU A 39 8.95 -7.24 18.99
CA GLU A 39 9.89 -6.31 19.61
C GLU A 39 9.40 -5.81 20.97
N ARG A 40 8.13 -5.37 21.07
CA ARG A 40 7.54 -4.90 22.33
C ARG A 40 7.26 -6.02 23.34
N GLN A 41 7.20 -7.27 22.88
CA GLN A 41 7.15 -8.44 23.74
C GLN A 41 8.55 -8.89 24.22
N GLY A 42 9.63 -8.32 23.67
CA GLY A 42 10.99 -8.79 23.94
C GLY A 42 11.30 -10.17 23.35
N VAL A 43 10.57 -10.56 22.30
CA VAL A 43 10.68 -11.87 21.66
C VAL A 43 11.44 -11.72 20.36
N ASP A 44 12.69 -12.19 20.28
CA ASP A 44 13.41 -12.17 18.98
C ASP A 44 12.94 -13.31 18.07
N LEU A 45 11.79 -13.08 17.46
CA LEU A 45 11.23 -13.84 16.34
C LEU A 45 10.98 -12.89 15.17
N LEU A 46 11.20 -13.39 13.96
CA LEU A 46 10.88 -12.65 12.74
C LEU A 46 9.37 -12.73 12.47
N PRO A 47 8.68 -11.60 12.23
CA PRO A 47 7.25 -11.60 11.90
C PRO A 47 7.01 -12.07 10.47
N THR A 48 5.99 -12.92 10.27
CA THR A 48 5.52 -13.31 8.93
C THR A 48 4.78 -12.17 8.25
N ILE A 49 4.83 -12.12 6.92
CA ILE A 49 4.07 -11.16 6.12
C ILE A 49 2.63 -11.67 5.95
N HIS A 50 1.66 -10.77 6.01
CA HIS A 50 0.26 -11.10 5.77
C HIS A 50 0.05 -11.68 4.36
N GLU A 51 -0.59 -12.85 4.30
CA GLU A 51 -1.00 -13.48 3.05
C GLU A 51 -2.45 -13.14 2.74
N GLU A 52 -2.66 -12.50 1.60
CA GLU A 52 -4.00 -12.24 1.07
C GLU A 52 -4.77 -13.54 0.80
N ALA A 53 -6.10 -13.47 0.78
CA ALA A 53 -6.96 -14.63 0.52
C ALA A 53 -6.61 -15.36 -0.78
N THR A 54 -6.22 -14.62 -1.83
CA THR A 54 -5.79 -15.16 -3.13
C THR A 54 -4.49 -15.95 -3.01
N VAL A 55 -3.50 -15.42 -2.28
CA VAL A 55 -2.21 -16.10 -2.03
C VAL A 55 -2.44 -17.39 -1.27
N ARG A 56 -3.27 -17.36 -0.22
CA ARG A 56 -3.66 -18.56 0.53
C ARG A 56 -4.37 -19.59 -0.33
N ALA A 57 -5.26 -19.15 -1.23
CA ALA A 57 -5.97 -20.05 -2.14
C ALA A 57 -5.03 -20.70 -3.17
N MET A 58 -4.04 -19.96 -3.68
CA MET A 58 -3.01 -20.48 -4.59
C MET A 58 -2.10 -21.50 -3.89
N GLU A 59 -1.61 -21.16 -2.69
CA GLU A 59 -0.77 -22.07 -1.88
C GLU A 59 -1.54 -23.33 -1.47
N LYS A 60 -2.84 -23.21 -1.14
CA LYS A 60 -3.71 -24.37 -0.85
C LYS A 60 -3.88 -25.29 -2.07
N LYS A 61 -3.80 -24.75 -3.29
CA LYS A 61 -3.80 -25.51 -4.55
C LYS A 61 -2.40 -26.03 -4.93
N GLY A 62 -1.39 -25.85 -4.07
CA GLY A 62 -0.02 -26.31 -4.30
C GLY A 62 0.82 -25.38 -5.20
N ILE A 63 0.30 -24.21 -5.57
CA ILE A 63 1.03 -23.22 -6.37
C ILE A 63 1.89 -22.39 -5.42
N ARG A 64 3.22 -22.50 -5.57
CA ARG A 64 4.16 -21.74 -4.74
C ARG A 64 4.17 -20.27 -5.15
N THR A 65 4.17 -19.40 -4.15
CA THR A 65 4.23 -17.95 -4.29
C THR A 65 5.47 -17.42 -3.55
N GLU A 66 6.04 -16.32 -4.02
CA GLU A 66 7.18 -15.67 -3.36
C GLU A 66 6.86 -15.28 -1.91
N LYS A 67 5.66 -14.74 -1.66
CA LYS A 67 5.17 -14.43 -0.29
C LYS A 67 5.09 -15.70 0.58
N GLY A 68 4.59 -16.80 0.03
CA GLY A 68 4.53 -18.08 0.74
C GLY A 68 5.90 -18.70 1.00
N GLU A 69 6.85 -18.59 0.05
CA GLU A 69 8.24 -19.02 0.25
C GLU A 69 8.95 -18.19 1.32
N PHE A 70 8.76 -16.88 1.32
CA PHE A 70 9.29 -16.00 2.35
C PHE A 70 8.75 -16.33 3.74
N ASN A 71 7.43 -16.57 3.86
CA ASN A 71 6.83 -16.98 5.13
C ASN A 71 7.28 -18.37 5.59
N ARG A 72 7.50 -19.31 4.67
CA ARG A 72 8.11 -20.61 4.97
C ARG A 72 9.53 -20.45 5.52
N TRP A 73 10.34 -19.61 4.88
CA TRP A 73 11.69 -19.30 5.34
C TRP A 73 11.68 -18.67 6.74
N ILE A 74 10.80 -17.69 7.00
CA ILE A 74 10.64 -17.08 8.33
C ILE A 74 10.30 -18.14 9.40
N LYS A 75 9.35 -19.02 9.10
CA LYS A 75 8.94 -20.09 10.04
C LYS A 75 10.09 -21.06 10.33
N ALA A 76 10.85 -21.45 9.30
CA ALA A 76 12.02 -22.32 9.46
C ALA A 76 13.11 -21.64 10.31
N THR A 77 13.44 -20.38 10.03
CA THR A 77 14.42 -19.60 10.79
C THR A 77 14.00 -19.44 12.25
N ASN A 78 12.73 -19.09 12.50
CA ASN A 78 12.19 -18.98 13.86
C ASN A 78 12.25 -20.30 14.63
N ALA A 79 12.00 -21.43 13.96
CA ALA A 79 12.12 -22.75 14.58
C ALA A 79 13.57 -23.04 15.02
N VAL A 80 14.56 -22.72 14.19
CA VAL A 80 15.98 -22.87 14.52
C VAL A 80 16.37 -21.97 15.70
N ILE A 81 15.97 -20.70 15.69
CA ILE A 81 16.25 -19.77 16.79
C ILE A 81 15.67 -20.29 18.11
N LYS A 82 14.44 -20.81 18.08
CA LYS A 82 13.78 -21.38 19.26
C LYS A 82 14.51 -22.62 19.79
N ASP A 83 14.96 -23.51 18.90
CA ASP A 83 15.71 -24.71 19.29
C ASP A 83 17.05 -24.36 19.94
N ILE A 84 17.78 -23.40 19.36
CA ILE A 84 19.05 -22.92 19.91
C ILE A 84 18.85 -22.34 21.32
N ARG A 85 17.85 -21.49 21.54
CA ARG A 85 17.57 -20.94 22.89
C ARG A 85 17.24 -22.03 23.89
N LYS A 86 16.43 -23.00 23.50
CA LYS A 86 16.08 -24.13 24.37
C LYS A 86 17.33 -24.90 24.79
N LYS A 87 18.23 -25.18 23.85
CA LYS A 87 19.52 -25.84 24.14
C LYS A 87 20.41 -25.02 25.06
N ILE A 88 20.49 -23.70 24.86
CA ILE A 88 21.24 -22.80 25.74
C ILE A 88 20.66 -22.82 27.16
N SER A 89 19.34 -22.74 27.31
CA SER A 89 18.69 -22.80 28.62
C SER A 89 18.99 -24.11 29.35
N LEU A 90 18.87 -25.24 28.66
CA LEU A 90 19.19 -26.56 29.22
C LEU A 90 20.66 -26.65 29.68
N LEU A 91 21.58 -26.07 28.91
CA LEU A 91 22.99 -26.02 29.30
C LEU A 91 23.20 -25.15 30.55
N PHE A 92 22.49 -24.02 30.67
CA PHE A 92 22.55 -23.19 31.88
C PHE A 92 22.00 -23.90 33.11
N ASP A 93 20.87 -24.60 32.97
CA ASP A 93 20.27 -25.39 34.04
C ASP A 93 21.26 -26.49 34.50
N TRP A 94 21.87 -27.17 33.54
CA TRP A 94 22.88 -28.20 33.81
C TRP A 94 24.15 -27.64 34.49
N ILE A 95 24.64 -26.49 34.04
CA ILE A 95 25.77 -25.80 34.69
C ILE A 95 25.41 -25.42 36.13
N THR A 96 24.17 -24.98 36.36
CA THR A 96 23.69 -24.58 37.69
C THR A 96 23.62 -25.79 38.62
N GLU A 97 23.11 -26.91 38.12
CA GLU A 97 23.05 -28.19 38.84
C GLU A 97 24.45 -28.72 39.18
N ILE A 98 25.38 -28.68 38.22
CA ILE A 98 26.78 -29.07 38.43
C ILE A 98 27.46 -28.16 39.45
N LYS A 99 27.24 -26.84 39.38
CA LYS A 99 27.78 -25.88 40.36
C LYS A 99 27.23 -26.14 41.75
N ALA A 100 25.94 -26.48 41.88
CA ALA A 100 25.33 -26.83 43.15
C ALA A 100 25.90 -28.15 43.72
N GLU A 101 26.16 -29.15 42.88
CA GLU A 101 26.83 -30.41 43.27
C GLU A 101 28.29 -30.19 43.68
N LEU A 102 29.05 -29.38 42.94
CA LEU A 102 30.44 -29.03 43.26
C LEU A 102 30.56 -28.13 44.51
N ALA A 103 29.54 -27.33 44.81
CA ALA A 103 29.47 -26.49 46.00
C ALA A 103 29.11 -27.26 47.28
N LYS A 104 28.67 -28.53 47.16
CA LYS A 104 28.61 -29.43 48.33
C LYS A 104 30.04 -29.61 48.85
N PRO A 105 30.27 -29.56 50.17
CA PRO A 105 31.61 -29.71 50.72
C PRO A 105 32.23 -31.03 50.26
N GLN A 106 33.24 -30.96 49.39
CA GLN A 106 34.16 -32.06 49.12
C GLN A 106 35.08 -32.21 50.35
N THR A 107 35.39 -33.38 50.89
CA THR A 107 35.77 -34.65 50.27
C THR A 107 35.50 -35.82 51.24
N PRO A 108 35.64 -37.09 50.81
CA PRO A 108 36.92 -37.71 51.12
C PRO A 108 37.64 -38.26 49.89
N ASP A 109 38.95 -38.13 50.03
CA ASP A 109 40.07 -38.70 49.28
C ASP A 109 39.88 -40.17 48.83
N LEU A 110 40.70 -40.57 47.86
CA LEU A 110 40.74 -41.84 47.13
C LEU A 110 40.62 -43.10 48.04
N VAL A 111 41.04 -43.00 49.30
CA VAL A 111 40.99 -44.05 50.33
C VAL A 111 39.54 -44.37 50.77
N SER A 112 38.62 -43.40 50.74
CA SER A 112 37.19 -43.61 51.05
C SER A 112 36.44 -44.29 49.88
N LEU A 113 36.79 -43.93 48.65
CA LEU A 113 36.25 -44.55 47.43
C LEU A 113 36.65 -46.04 47.32
N LEU A 114 37.82 -46.41 47.86
CA LEU A 114 38.28 -47.80 47.95
C LEU A 114 37.51 -48.64 48.98
N ASN A 115 37.07 -48.05 50.11
CA ASN A 115 36.23 -48.73 51.10
C ASN A 115 34.78 -48.91 50.59
N ASP A 116 34.22 -47.95 49.87
CA ASP A 116 32.89 -48.06 49.26
C ASP A 116 32.85 -49.10 48.14
N TYR A 117 33.93 -49.23 47.37
CA TYR A 117 34.10 -50.24 46.32
C TYR A 117 34.04 -51.69 46.85
N TYR A 118 34.61 -51.97 48.03
CA TYR A 118 34.52 -53.31 48.66
C TYR A 118 33.17 -53.55 49.36
N THR A 119 32.50 -52.49 49.80
CA THR A 119 31.19 -52.57 50.49
C THR A 119 30.03 -52.78 49.51
N GLN A 120 30.09 -52.17 48.31
CA GLN A 120 29.06 -52.29 47.26
C GLN A 120 29.08 -53.63 46.51
N ARG A 121 30.16 -54.43 46.62
CA ARG A 121 30.29 -55.74 45.95
C ARG A 121 29.37 -56.83 46.55
N LYS A 122 28.62 -56.56 47.62
CA LYS A 122 27.77 -57.57 48.31
C LYS A 122 26.27 -57.26 48.45
N ALA A 123 25.68 -56.28 47.75
CA ALA A 123 24.23 -56.02 47.91
C ALA A 123 23.47 -55.71 46.60
N GLY A 124 23.00 -56.76 45.92
CA GLY A 124 21.67 -56.86 45.28
C GLY A 124 21.31 -55.96 44.07
N ALA A 125 21.18 -56.58 42.88
CA ALA A 125 20.62 -56.04 41.63
C ALA A 125 19.09 -55.69 41.73
N TYR A 126 18.38 -54.97 40.83
CA TYR A 126 18.50 -54.55 39.41
C TYR A 126 17.45 -53.42 39.13
N SER A 127 17.69 -52.40 38.29
CA SER A 127 17.38 -52.43 36.84
C SER A 127 18.49 -51.84 35.96
N GLN A 128 18.93 -52.53 34.89
CA GLN A 128 20.07 -52.11 34.03
C GLN A 128 19.71 -51.33 32.76
N LYS A 129 18.48 -51.32 32.26
CA LYS A 129 18.19 -50.78 30.92
C LYS A 129 18.37 -49.26 30.83
N GLY A 130 18.02 -48.53 31.89
CA GLY A 130 18.28 -47.08 32.00
C GLY A 130 19.74 -46.73 32.34
N LYS A 131 20.46 -47.65 33.00
CA LYS A 131 21.87 -47.45 33.39
C LYS A 131 22.80 -47.47 32.18
N ILE A 132 22.52 -48.33 31.19
CA ILE A 132 23.31 -48.46 29.95
C ILE A 132 23.12 -47.23 29.03
N SER A 133 21.90 -46.67 28.97
CA SER A 133 21.62 -45.45 28.19
C SER A 133 22.36 -44.23 28.76
N ASN A 134 22.29 -44.03 30.07
CA ASN A 134 22.98 -42.92 30.74
C ASN A 134 24.50 -43.06 30.68
N LEU A 135 25.04 -44.29 30.75
CA LEU A 135 26.47 -44.55 30.55
C LEU A 135 26.94 -44.24 29.12
N LYS A 136 26.08 -44.46 28.12
CA LYS A 136 26.39 -44.17 26.72
C LYS A 136 26.42 -42.66 26.46
N GLU A 137 25.40 -41.93 26.93
CA GLU A 137 25.38 -40.45 26.87
C GLU A 137 26.57 -39.85 27.63
N MET A 138 26.87 -40.34 28.83
CA MET A 138 28.01 -39.87 29.62
C MET A 138 29.36 -40.12 28.91
N ASN A 139 29.50 -41.26 28.23
CA ASN A 139 30.69 -41.57 27.44
C ASN A 139 30.80 -40.71 26.18
N GLU A 140 29.69 -40.42 25.49
CA GLU A 140 29.67 -39.51 24.34
C GLU A 140 30.04 -38.08 24.74
N THR A 141 29.51 -37.59 25.86
CA THR A 141 29.88 -36.28 26.42
C THR A 141 31.35 -36.26 26.86
N TYR A 142 31.82 -37.31 27.55
CA TYR A 142 33.22 -37.42 27.96
C TYR A 142 34.18 -37.45 26.76
N ASN A 143 33.84 -38.19 25.70
CA ASN A 143 34.64 -38.25 24.48
C ASN A 143 34.62 -36.92 23.73
N TYR A 144 33.48 -36.21 23.69
CA TYR A 144 33.40 -34.87 23.10
C TYR A 144 34.26 -33.86 23.86
N LEU A 145 34.18 -33.83 25.20
CA LEU A 145 34.98 -32.94 26.04
C LEU A 145 36.47 -33.23 25.86
N ARG A 146 36.86 -34.51 25.87
CA ARG A 146 38.25 -34.94 25.66
C ARG A 146 38.78 -34.60 24.27
N ALA A 147 37.99 -34.84 23.21
CA ALA A 147 38.35 -34.53 21.83
C ALA A 147 38.50 -33.02 21.58
N ASN A 148 37.78 -32.19 22.34
CA ASN A 148 37.89 -30.74 22.30
C ASN A 148 38.88 -30.18 23.32
N GLY A 149 39.64 -31.03 24.01
CA GLY A 149 40.68 -30.63 24.95
C GLY A 149 40.17 -30.01 26.26
N ILE A 150 38.93 -30.32 26.67
CA ILE A 150 38.28 -29.80 27.86
C ILE A 150 38.43 -30.84 28.98
N TYR A 151 39.38 -30.62 29.89
CA TYR A 151 39.73 -31.56 30.96
C TYR A 151 39.33 -31.06 32.35
N THR A 152 39.15 -29.75 32.48
CA THR A 152 38.80 -29.08 33.73
C THR A 152 37.58 -28.17 33.55
N LEU A 153 36.97 -27.76 34.67
CA LEU A 153 35.88 -26.79 34.65
C LEU A 153 36.34 -25.44 34.07
N GLU A 154 37.59 -25.08 34.32
CA GLU A 154 38.20 -23.84 33.82
C GLU A 154 38.39 -23.88 32.29
N ASP A 155 38.75 -25.04 31.73
CA ASP A 155 38.79 -25.24 30.27
C ASP A 155 37.40 -25.07 29.63
N LEU A 156 36.37 -25.58 30.29
CA LEU A 156 34.99 -25.48 29.82
C LEU A 156 34.48 -24.03 29.89
N GLU A 157 34.73 -23.34 30.99
CA GLU A 157 34.36 -21.93 31.16
C GLU A 157 35.10 -21.03 30.15
N SER A 158 36.38 -21.27 29.91
CA SER A 158 37.18 -20.55 28.91
C SER A 158 36.65 -20.80 27.49
N ARG A 159 36.29 -22.04 27.15
CA ARG A 159 35.73 -22.39 25.84
C ARG A 159 34.34 -21.76 25.63
N LEU A 160 33.50 -21.76 26.67
CA LEU A 160 32.19 -21.10 26.64
C LEU A 160 32.32 -19.59 26.47
N GLN A 161 33.29 -18.96 27.14
CA GLN A 161 33.54 -17.53 27.01
C GLN A 161 34.04 -17.16 25.60
N SER A 162 34.90 -18.01 25.01
CA SER A 162 35.35 -17.87 23.62
C SER A 162 34.18 -17.98 22.62
N HIS A 163 33.29 -18.96 22.82
CA HIS A 163 32.08 -19.10 21.99
C HIS A 163 31.11 -17.93 22.14
N ARG A 164 30.91 -17.43 23.37
CA ARG A 164 30.08 -16.24 23.62
C ARG A 164 30.63 -15.01 22.89
N THR A 165 31.93 -14.78 22.98
CA THR A 165 32.61 -13.67 22.27
C THR A 165 32.45 -13.80 20.75
N THR A 166 32.52 -15.04 20.23
CA THR A 166 32.28 -15.31 18.80
C THR A 166 30.85 -15.01 18.39
N VAL A 167 29.87 -15.39 19.21
CA VAL A 167 28.44 -15.10 18.97
C VAL A 167 28.15 -13.60 19.01
N ASP A 168 28.71 -12.87 19.97
CA ASP A 168 28.57 -11.42 20.07
C ASP A 168 29.24 -10.70 18.87
N GLY A 169 30.39 -11.19 18.40
CA GLY A 169 31.06 -10.72 17.19
C GLY A 169 30.25 -10.97 15.90
N LEU A 170 29.65 -12.16 15.78
CA LEU A 170 28.75 -12.50 14.66
C LEU A 170 27.51 -11.62 14.67
N LYS A 171 26.93 -11.36 15.85
CA LYS A 171 25.80 -10.44 16.02
C LYS A 171 26.15 -9.02 15.55
N THR A 172 27.28 -8.49 15.99
CA THR A 172 27.76 -7.16 15.59
C THR A 172 27.98 -7.08 14.07
N THR A 173 28.56 -8.14 13.49
CA THR A 173 28.76 -8.24 12.04
C THR A 173 27.43 -8.26 11.29
N MET A 174 26.46 -9.03 11.78
CA MET A 174 25.11 -9.11 11.23
C MET A 174 24.37 -7.76 11.30
N ASP A 175 24.50 -7.05 12.42
CA ASP A 175 23.92 -5.71 12.60
C ASP A 175 24.57 -4.70 11.62
N SER A 176 25.89 -4.79 11.42
CA SER A 176 26.61 -3.97 10.44
C SER A 176 26.22 -4.30 8.99
N GLN A 177 26.02 -5.58 8.66
CA GLN A 177 25.55 -6.06 7.35
C GLN A 177 24.12 -5.59 7.09
N ASN A 178 23.25 -5.62 8.10
CA ASN A 178 21.90 -5.08 8.03
C ASN A 178 21.88 -3.56 7.86
N ALA A 179 22.75 -2.83 8.57
CA ALA A 179 22.91 -1.40 8.39
C ALA A 179 23.44 -1.06 6.99
N ARG A 180 24.41 -1.83 6.48
CA ARG A 180 24.94 -1.72 5.11
C ARG A 180 23.88 -2.04 4.06
N MET A 181 23.04 -3.05 4.28
CA MET A 181 21.89 -3.36 3.42
C MET A 181 20.86 -2.22 3.40
N LYS A 182 20.58 -1.60 4.56
CA LYS A 182 19.74 -0.39 4.64
C LYS A 182 20.37 0.80 3.92
N ALA A 183 21.68 0.95 3.96
CA ALA A 183 22.41 2.00 3.24
C ALA A 183 22.43 1.75 1.72
N ILE A 184 22.66 0.52 1.25
CA ILE A 184 22.58 0.14 -0.17
C ILE A 184 21.18 0.38 -0.74
N ARG A 185 20.12 0.18 0.07
CA ARG A 185 18.74 0.54 -0.30
C ARG A 185 18.51 2.05 -0.52
N ARG A 186 19.39 2.94 -0.05
CA ARG A 186 19.30 4.38 -0.35
C ARG A 186 19.76 4.72 -1.78
N ASP A 187 20.65 3.92 -2.37
CA ASP A 187 21.12 4.12 -3.75
C ASP A 187 20.20 3.48 -4.81
N ILE A 188 19.18 2.72 -4.37
CA ILE A 188 18.14 2.21 -5.28
C ILE A 188 17.11 3.32 -5.51
N PRO A 189 16.96 3.84 -6.75
CA PRO A 189 15.98 4.87 -7.07
C PRO A 189 14.58 4.41 -6.66
N LEU A 190 13.79 5.33 -6.12
CA LEU A 190 12.42 5.04 -5.72
C LEU A 190 11.60 4.68 -6.96
N THR A 191 10.89 3.55 -6.89
CA THR A 191 9.91 3.19 -7.91
C THR A 191 8.49 3.19 -7.33
N LEU A 192 7.50 3.32 -8.19
CA LEU A 192 6.08 3.33 -7.81
C LEU A 192 5.61 2.00 -7.20
N ALA A 193 6.32 0.90 -7.44
CA ALA A 193 6.03 -0.40 -6.85
C ALA A 193 6.64 -0.57 -5.45
N ASP A 194 7.36 0.43 -4.93
CA ASP A 194 8.15 0.30 -3.71
C ASP A 194 7.33 0.51 -2.43
N GLU A 195 7.46 -0.43 -1.48
CA GLU A 195 6.90 -0.35 -0.12
C GLU A 195 7.38 0.87 0.67
N ARG A 196 8.48 1.51 0.26
CA ARG A 196 8.94 2.80 0.82
C ARG A 196 7.85 3.87 0.74
N ILE A 197 7.02 3.89 -0.30
CA ILE A 197 5.89 4.84 -0.42
C ILE A 197 4.86 4.58 0.69
N ALA A 198 4.45 3.32 0.86
CA ALA A 198 3.49 2.94 1.90
C ALA A 198 4.01 3.22 3.30
N ARG A 199 5.30 2.98 3.54
CA ARG A 199 5.97 3.29 4.80
C ARG A 199 5.98 4.80 5.07
N ALA A 200 6.39 5.61 4.10
CA ALA A 200 6.41 7.07 4.23
C ALA A 200 5.02 7.63 4.53
N ILE A 201 3.97 7.11 3.87
CA ILE A 201 2.59 7.50 4.15
C ILE A 201 2.21 7.21 5.60
N ARG A 202 2.52 6.02 6.12
CA ARG A 202 2.18 5.62 7.49
C ARG A 202 2.97 6.39 8.53
N GLU A 203 4.28 6.52 8.36
CA GLU A 203 5.17 7.22 9.29
C GLU A 203 4.83 8.71 9.41
N ASN A 204 4.40 9.33 8.31
CA ASN A 204 4.03 10.75 8.29
C ASN A 204 2.51 11.00 8.41
N ASN A 205 1.71 9.94 8.56
CA ASN A 205 0.23 10.00 8.52
C ASN A 205 -0.31 10.82 7.31
N ALA A 206 0.33 10.67 6.15
CA ALA A 206 0.02 11.48 4.97
C ALA A 206 -1.38 11.13 4.42
N LYS A 207 -2.18 12.16 4.11
CA LYS A 207 -3.50 11.98 3.46
C LYS A 207 -3.48 12.21 1.96
N LEU A 208 -2.42 12.84 1.46
CA LEU A 208 -2.17 13.09 0.05
C LEU A 208 -0.71 12.83 -0.26
N VAL A 209 -0.45 12.08 -1.33
CA VAL A 209 0.86 11.93 -1.95
C VAL A 209 0.76 12.44 -3.37
N ILE A 210 1.69 13.32 -3.75
CA ILE A 210 1.83 13.82 -5.12
C ILE A 210 3.11 13.24 -5.69
N ILE A 211 3.02 12.65 -6.87
CA ILE A 211 4.15 12.11 -7.60
C ILE A 211 4.30 12.87 -8.90
N ASP A 212 5.43 13.56 -9.06
CA ASP A 212 5.69 14.45 -10.20
C ASP A 212 7.14 14.34 -10.69
N PRO A 213 7.39 13.97 -11.96
CA PRO A 213 6.46 13.35 -12.89
C PRO A 213 6.39 11.83 -12.67
N VAL A 214 5.23 11.20 -12.90
CA VAL A 214 5.03 9.75 -12.75
C VAL A 214 6.07 8.93 -13.55
N GLN A 215 6.51 9.46 -14.70
CA GLN A 215 7.52 8.86 -15.56
C GLN A 215 8.86 8.63 -14.86
N ALA A 216 9.25 9.50 -13.92
CA ALA A 216 10.53 9.39 -13.22
C ALA A 216 10.58 8.21 -12.22
N PHE A 217 9.43 7.61 -11.89
CA PHE A 217 9.31 6.59 -10.86
C PHE A 217 8.83 5.23 -11.40
N LEU A 218 8.65 5.07 -12.71
CA LEU A 218 8.22 3.77 -13.28
C LEU A 218 9.30 2.69 -13.15
N GLY A 219 10.58 3.07 -13.21
CA GLY A 219 11.73 2.16 -13.23
C GLY A 219 12.51 2.29 -14.53
N ALA A 220 13.82 2.03 -14.49
CA ALA A 220 14.72 2.23 -15.63
C ALA A 220 14.38 1.34 -16.84
N ASP A 221 13.80 0.17 -16.60
CA ASP A 221 13.53 -0.86 -17.61
C ASP A 221 12.03 -1.02 -17.93
N VAL A 222 11.20 -0.01 -17.61
CA VAL A 222 9.74 -0.08 -17.80
C VAL A 222 9.29 0.78 -18.98
N ASP A 223 8.62 0.16 -19.95
CA ASP A 223 7.96 0.84 -21.06
C ASP A 223 6.50 1.18 -20.71
N MET A 224 6.21 2.48 -20.61
CA MET A 224 4.87 3.01 -20.30
C MET A 224 3.79 2.70 -21.36
N ASN A 225 4.20 2.27 -22.55
CA ASN A 225 3.27 1.88 -23.61
C ASN A 225 2.90 0.39 -23.53
N ARG A 226 3.60 -0.39 -22.71
CA ARG A 226 3.37 -1.83 -22.55
C ARG A 226 2.45 -2.12 -21.36
N ALA A 227 1.22 -2.49 -21.70
CA ALA A 227 0.19 -2.94 -20.77
C ALA A 227 0.68 -3.84 -19.64
N ASN A 228 1.45 -4.88 -20.00
CA ASN A 228 1.92 -5.90 -19.07
C ASN A 228 2.95 -5.38 -18.06
N GLU A 229 3.67 -4.30 -18.37
CA GLU A 229 4.69 -3.72 -17.48
C GLU A 229 4.09 -2.64 -16.56
N VAL A 230 3.10 -1.90 -17.04
CA VAL A 230 2.49 -0.79 -16.29
C VAL A 230 1.40 -1.27 -15.31
N ARG A 231 0.61 -2.29 -15.69
CA ARG A 231 -0.49 -2.80 -14.85
C ARG A 231 -0.05 -3.19 -13.42
N PRO A 232 1.04 -3.95 -13.22
CA PRO A 232 1.48 -4.33 -11.87
C PRO A 232 1.83 -3.13 -11.01
N ILE A 233 2.45 -2.11 -11.60
CA ILE A 233 2.88 -0.88 -10.91
C ILE A 233 1.68 -0.10 -10.39
N PHE A 234 0.70 0.17 -11.26
CA PHE A 234 -0.50 0.91 -10.88
C PHE A 234 -1.42 0.11 -9.95
N ARG A 235 -1.44 -1.23 -10.05
CA ARG A 235 -2.10 -2.08 -9.07
C ARG A 235 -1.46 -1.91 -7.69
N SER A 236 -0.14 -1.98 -7.60
CA SER A 236 0.58 -1.78 -6.33
C SER A 236 0.27 -0.41 -5.71
N LEU A 237 0.29 0.68 -6.49
CA LEU A 237 -0.10 2.01 -6.00
C LEU A 237 -1.56 2.05 -5.52
N GLY A 238 -2.48 1.40 -6.25
CA GLY A 238 -3.88 1.28 -5.85
C GLY A 238 -4.03 0.56 -4.51
N ASP A 239 -3.29 -0.53 -4.31
CA ASP A 239 -3.29 -1.30 -3.08
C ASP A 239 -2.73 -0.47 -1.90
N ILE A 240 -1.68 0.31 -2.13
CA ILE A 240 -1.12 1.25 -1.13
C ILE A 240 -2.14 2.32 -0.76
N ALA A 241 -2.74 2.98 -1.74
CA ALA A 241 -3.77 4.01 -1.53
C ALA A 241 -4.94 3.45 -0.71
N GLN A 242 -5.43 2.26 -1.08
CA GLN A 242 -6.51 1.59 -0.38
C GLN A 242 -6.14 1.19 1.05
N ALA A 243 -4.95 0.62 1.26
CA ALA A 243 -4.50 0.17 2.58
C ALA A 243 -4.21 1.32 3.54
N THR A 244 -3.82 2.48 3.03
CA THR A 244 -3.45 3.65 3.83
C THR A 244 -4.56 4.69 3.94
N GLY A 245 -5.58 4.64 3.08
CA GLY A 245 -6.59 5.68 2.95
C GLY A 245 -6.02 7.01 2.42
N CYS A 246 -4.85 6.96 1.78
CA CYS A 246 -4.17 8.13 1.23
C CYS A 246 -4.60 8.36 -0.24
N ALA A 247 -4.88 9.60 -0.61
CA ALA A 247 -5.06 9.97 -2.00
C ALA A 247 -3.68 10.06 -2.68
N ILE A 248 -3.50 9.32 -3.79
CA ILE A 248 -2.28 9.39 -4.59
C ILE A 248 -2.60 10.12 -5.89
N VAL A 249 -1.98 11.29 -6.08
CA VAL A 249 -2.10 12.11 -7.28
C VAL A 249 -0.84 11.95 -8.11
N LEU A 250 -1.02 11.56 -9.37
CA LEU A 250 0.06 11.35 -10.32
C LEU A 250 0.05 12.49 -11.34
N ILE A 251 1.17 13.19 -11.47
CA ILE A 251 1.37 14.22 -12.48
C ILE A 251 2.13 13.56 -13.64
N GLY A 252 1.51 13.56 -14.83
CA GLY A 252 2.12 13.02 -16.03
C GLY A 252 2.19 14.09 -17.12
N HIS A 253 3.32 14.14 -17.83
CA HIS A 253 3.44 14.93 -19.04
C HIS A 253 2.82 14.19 -20.23
N LEU A 254 2.03 14.90 -21.05
CA LEU A 254 1.47 14.35 -22.28
C LEU A 254 2.57 14.13 -23.32
N ASN A 255 2.50 13.03 -24.06
CA ASN A 255 3.38 12.81 -25.21
C ASN A 255 2.84 13.56 -26.44
N LYS A 256 3.73 14.13 -27.26
CA LYS A 256 3.43 14.95 -28.45
C LYS A 256 2.86 14.15 -29.65
N ALA A 257 2.19 13.01 -29.43
CA ALA A 257 1.64 12.22 -30.52
C ALA A 257 0.42 12.92 -31.15
N VAL A 258 0.43 13.10 -32.46
CA VAL A 258 -0.66 13.68 -33.25
C VAL A 258 -1.49 12.53 -33.83
N GLY A 259 -2.81 12.52 -33.60
CA GLY A 259 -3.74 11.60 -34.28
C GLY A 259 -4.44 10.52 -33.44
N THR A 260 -4.13 10.37 -32.15
CA THR A 260 -4.85 9.46 -31.22
C THR A 260 -5.86 10.20 -30.33
N GLN A 261 -6.98 9.56 -29.99
CA GLN A 261 -8.03 10.16 -29.13
C GLN A 261 -7.43 10.64 -27.80
N SER A 262 -7.94 11.76 -27.27
CA SER A 262 -7.41 12.49 -26.11
C SER A 262 -7.25 11.63 -24.85
N THR A 263 -8.17 10.69 -24.62
CA THR A 263 -8.12 9.70 -23.53
C THR A 263 -6.80 8.89 -23.50
N TYR A 264 -6.11 8.77 -24.65
CA TYR A 264 -4.90 7.95 -24.81
C TYR A 264 -3.59 8.74 -24.91
N ARG A 265 -3.64 10.07 -25.09
CA ARG A 265 -2.40 10.83 -25.38
C ARG A 265 -1.57 11.17 -24.14
N GLY A 266 -2.14 11.06 -22.95
CA GLY A 266 -1.53 11.67 -21.77
C GLY A 266 -0.54 10.82 -20.98
N LEU A 267 -0.65 9.50 -21.03
CA LEU A 267 0.08 8.64 -20.09
C LEU A 267 0.70 7.39 -20.73
N GLY A 268 0.42 7.08 -22.00
CA GLY A 268 0.86 5.84 -22.66
C GLY A 268 -0.27 4.82 -22.78
N SER A 269 -0.13 3.66 -22.13
CA SER A 269 -1.11 2.57 -22.21
C SER A 269 -2.51 2.95 -21.69
N ILE A 270 -3.55 2.44 -22.36
CA ILE A 270 -4.97 2.43 -21.92
C ILE A 270 -5.11 1.96 -20.46
N ASP A 271 -4.22 1.08 -20.03
CA ASP A 271 -4.24 0.49 -18.69
C ASP A 271 -4.01 1.49 -17.57
N ILE A 272 -3.30 2.59 -17.83
CA ILE A 272 -3.14 3.66 -16.85
C ILE A 272 -4.48 4.35 -16.62
N THR A 273 -5.15 4.72 -17.72
CA THR A 273 -6.49 5.31 -17.67
C THR A 273 -7.49 4.34 -17.03
N ALA A 274 -7.35 3.04 -17.25
CA ALA A 274 -8.20 2.03 -16.61
C ALA A 274 -7.97 1.95 -15.08
N ALA A 275 -6.71 2.07 -14.63
CA ALA A 275 -6.34 1.91 -13.22
C ALA A 275 -6.74 3.10 -12.33
N VAL A 276 -6.73 4.33 -12.85
CA VAL A 276 -7.03 5.53 -12.05
C VAL A 276 -8.54 5.72 -11.82
N ARG A 277 -8.92 6.27 -10.66
CA ARG A 277 -10.33 6.57 -10.33
C ARG A 277 -10.81 7.90 -10.91
N SER A 278 -9.91 8.88 -10.98
CA SER A 278 -10.15 10.18 -11.61
C SER A 278 -9.02 10.46 -12.59
N LEU A 279 -9.37 11.03 -13.75
CA LEU A 279 -8.43 11.53 -14.74
C LEU A 279 -8.78 12.98 -15.04
N LEU A 280 -7.85 13.88 -14.71
CA LEU A 280 -7.94 15.30 -15.01
C LEU A 280 -6.95 15.62 -16.14
N PHE A 281 -7.45 16.26 -17.17
CA PHE A 281 -6.66 16.73 -18.30
C PHE A 281 -6.53 18.24 -18.21
N ILE A 282 -5.31 18.76 -18.35
CA ILE A 282 -5.06 20.20 -18.42
C ILE A 282 -4.38 20.50 -19.75
N GLY A 283 -4.94 21.43 -20.51
CA GLY A 283 -4.23 21.98 -21.65
C GLY A 283 -4.47 23.46 -21.83
N LYS A 284 -3.65 24.06 -22.70
CA LYS A 284 -3.70 25.48 -23.05
C LYS A 284 -4.66 25.70 -24.20
N LEU A 285 -5.39 26.81 -24.19
CA LEU A 285 -6.09 27.26 -25.38
C LEU A 285 -5.07 27.71 -26.43
N LYS A 286 -5.33 27.40 -27.69
CA LYS A 286 -4.42 27.72 -28.80
C LYS A 286 -4.34 29.23 -29.04
N ASP A 287 -5.48 29.91 -28.97
CA ASP A 287 -5.62 31.35 -29.24
C ASP A 287 -5.35 32.22 -28.00
N ASN A 288 -5.34 31.63 -26.81
CA ASN A 288 -4.91 32.29 -25.58
C ASN A 288 -4.07 31.35 -24.70
N PRO A 289 -2.74 31.32 -24.86
CA PRO A 289 -1.87 30.38 -24.15
C PRO A 289 -1.74 30.65 -22.65
N THR A 290 -2.21 31.81 -22.16
CA THR A 290 -2.32 32.11 -20.73
C THR A 290 -3.57 31.48 -20.10
N THR A 291 -4.56 31.11 -20.92
CA THR A 291 -5.75 30.39 -20.47
C THR A 291 -5.54 28.89 -20.61
N ARG A 292 -5.90 28.17 -19.54
CA ARG A 292 -5.84 26.72 -19.45
C ARG A 292 -7.21 26.20 -19.09
N VAL A 293 -7.56 25.03 -19.60
CA VAL A 293 -8.80 24.36 -19.26
C VAL A 293 -8.48 23.03 -18.58
N LEU A 294 -9.10 22.83 -17.42
CA LEU A 294 -9.14 21.60 -16.66
C LEU A 294 -10.40 20.82 -17.09
N ILE A 295 -10.21 19.62 -17.61
CA ILE A 295 -11.27 18.74 -18.10
C ILE A 295 -11.25 17.48 -17.25
N HIS A 296 -12.42 17.08 -16.74
CA HIS A 296 -12.57 15.84 -16.00
C HIS A 296 -12.92 14.71 -16.98
N GLU A 297 -11.93 14.01 -17.50
CA GLU A 297 -12.13 12.96 -18.51
C GLU A 297 -12.74 11.68 -17.93
N LYS A 298 -12.28 11.28 -16.73
CA LYS A 298 -12.77 10.07 -16.06
C LYS A 298 -13.12 10.39 -14.63
N SER A 299 -14.30 9.95 -14.20
CA SER A 299 -14.70 9.88 -12.80
C SER A 299 -15.40 8.55 -12.55
N SER A 300 -14.87 7.76 -11.62
CA SER A 300 -15.46 6.44 -11.30
C SER A 300 -16.50 6.48 -10.18
N LEU A 301 -16.60 7.58 -9.43
CA LEU A 301 -17.46 7.69 -8.25
C LEU A 301 -18.63 8.68 -8.41
N ALA A 302 -18.61 9.47 -9.49
CA ALA A 302 -19.62 10.47 -9.81
C ALA A 302 -19.60 10.75 -11.32
N PRO A 303 -20.63 11.39 -11.90
CA PRO A 303 -20.52 11.95 -13.24
C PRO A 303 -19.28 12.84 -13.37
N PRO A 304 -18.60 12.86 -14.54
CA PRO A 304 -17.52 13.80 -14.79
C PRO A 304 -17.94 15.25 -14.49
N GLY A 305 -17.03 16.00 -13.87
CA GLY A 305 -17.27 17.40 -13.52
C GLY A 305 -17.31 18.29 -14.77
N GLN A 306 -17.92 19.46 -14.64
CA GLN A 306 -17.86 20.47 -15.70
C GLN A 306 -16.41 20.91 -15.92
N SER A 307 -16.02 21.08 -17.18
CA SER A 307 -14.73 21.65 -17.55
C SER A 307 -14.61 23.08 -17.03
N LEU A 308 -13.46 23.41 -16.45
CA LEU A 308 -13.19 24.71 -15.82
C LEU A 308 -11.99 25.38 -16.46
N ALA A 309 -12.14 26.64 -16.85
CA ALA A 309 -11.04 27.47 -17.32
C ALA A 309 -10.41 28.28 -16.18
N PHE A 310 -9.10 28.44 -16.26
CA PHE A 310 -8.33 29.33 -15.40
C PHE A 310 -7.23 30.03 -16.21
N SER A 311 -6.88 31.24 -15.81
CA SER A 311 -5.73 31.94 -16.34
C SER A 311 -4.49 31.64 -15.48
N LEU A 312 -3.34 31.56 -16.12
CA LEU A 312 -2.03 31.46 -15.47
C LEU A 312 -1.04 32.27 -16.30
N GLY A 313 -0.80 33.51 -15.88
CA GLY A 313 0.09 34.47 -16.54
C GLY A 313 0.93 35.28 -15.55
N ASP A 314 1.91 36.00 -16.09
CA ASP A 314 3.11 36.43 -15.36
C ASP A 314 2.85 37.54 -14.33
N GLU A 315 1.76 38.32 -14.46
CA GLU A 315 1.49 39.47 -13.58
C GLU A 315 0.33 39.28 -12.59
N LYS A 316 -0.69 38.47 -12.93
CA LYS A 316 -1.88 38.27 -12.08
C LYS A 316 -1.92 36.92 -11.36
N GLY A 317 -1.00 36.02 -11.67
CA GLY A 317 -0.97 34.68 -11.08
C GLY A 317 -2.13 33.79 -11.57
N PHE A 318 -2.61 32.93 -10.69
CA PHE A 318 -3.69 31.98 -10.98
C PHE A 318 -5.07 32.61 -10.71
N GLU A 319 -5.97 32.56 -11.70
CA GLU A 319 -7.35 33.06 -11.55
C GLU A 319 -8.35 32.11 -12.21
N TRP A 320 -9.42 31.75 -11.49
CA TRP A 320 -10.52 30.98 -12.06
C TRP A 320 -11.37 31.85 -12.98
N ILE A 321 -11.56 31.40 -14.22
CA ILE A 321 -12.46 32.04 -15.19
C ILE A 321 -13.88 31.46 -15.04
N GLY A 322 -13.97 30.16 -14.74
CA GLY A 322 -15.24 29.46 -14.49
C GLY A 322 -15.51 28.33 -15.48
N ALA A 323 -16.79 27.99 -15.63
CA ALA A 323 -17.24 26.96 -16.55
C ALA A 323 -16.82 27.23 -18.00
N TYR A 324 -16.31 26.22 -18.69
CA TYR A 324 -15.88 26.31 -20.08
C TYR A 324 -16.33 25.08 -20.87
N ASP A 325 -17.03 25.27 -21.99
CA ASP A 325 -17.62 24.17 -22.77
C ASP A 325 -16.63 23.69 -23.85
N ILE A 326 -15.74 22.77 -23.46
CA ILE A 326 -14.77 22.14 -24.37
C ILE A 326 -14.46 20.71 -23.90
N THR A 327 -14.22 19.82 -24.87
CA THR A 327 -13.81 18.43 -24.65
C THR A 327 -12.29 18.26 -24.77
N ALA A 328 -11.73 17.18 -24.22
CA ALA A 328 -10.28 16.94 -24.32
C ALA A 328 -9.83 16.62 -25.75
N ASP A 329 -10.72 16.24 -26.66
CA ASP A 329 -10.41 16.04 -28.09
C ASP A 329 -10.34 17.35 -28.87
N GLU A 330 -11.14 18.35 -28.50
CA GLU A 330 -11.19 19.66 -29.15
C GLU A 330 -9.97 20.51 -28.79
N LEU A 331 -9.45 20.35 -27.56
CA LEU A 331 -8.37 21.16 -27.01
C LEU A 331 -7.04 21.06 -27.80
N PRO A 332 -6.58 19.85 -28.22
CA PRO A 332 -5.37 19.69 -29.04
C PRO A 332 -5.62 19.86 -30.54
N ALA A 333 -6.85 19.66 -31.02
CA ALA A 333 -7.20 19.81 -32.43
C ALA A 333 -7.11 21.29 -32.88
N GLY A 334 -7.08 22.23 -31.93
CA GLY A 334 -7.17 23.65 -32.24
C GLY A 334 -8.44 23.98 -33.02
N THR A 335 -9.46 23.13 -32.89
CA THR A 335 -10.81 23.45 -33.31
C THR A 335 -11.32 24.39 -32.24
N ASP A 336 -11.06 25.67 -32.48
CA ASP A 336 -11.50 26.77 -31.66
C ASP A 336 -13.03 26.85 -31.75
N THR A 337 -13.73 25.91 -31.11
CA THR A 337 -15.17 26.01 -30.90
C THR A 337 -15.50 27.16 -29.94
N ALA A 338 -14.49 27.81 -29.36
CA ALA A 338 -14.58 29.07 -28.62
C ALA A 338 -15.07 30.27 -29.46
N LYS A 339 -15.28 30.12 -30.78
CA LYS A 339 -16.04 31.08 -31.61
C LYS A 339 -17.43 30.64 -32.05
N THR A 340 -17.90 29.47 -31.64
CA THR A 340 -19.33 29.18 -31.70
C THR A 340 -19.88 29.33 -30.30
N GLU A 341 -20.54 30.45 -30.04
CA GLU A 341 -21.55 30.58 -28.97
C GLU A 341 -22.20 29.22 -28.73
N SER A 342 -22.34 28.74 -27.48
CA SER A 342 -22.96 27.42 -27.24
C SER A 342 -24.24 27.30 -28.09
N LYS A 343 -24.61 26.11 -28.60
CA LYS A 343 -25.86 25.98 -29.39
C LYS A 343 -27.09 26.54 -28.64
N THR A 344 -27.02 26.62 -27.31
CA THR A 344 -28.00 27.30 -26.46
C THR A 344 -27.91 28.83 -26.55
N ALA A 345 -26.72 29.42 -26.56
CA ALA A 345 -26.50 30.86 -26.75
C ALA A 345 -26.81 31.30 -28.18
N GLN A 346 -26.45 30.51 -29.21
CA GLN A 346 -26.88 30.75 -30.59
C GLN A 346 -28.40 30.71 -30.71
N ALA A 347 -29.05 29.74 -30.04
CA ALA A 347 -30.51 29.68 -30.02
C ALA A 347 -31.11 30.90 -29.30
N GLU A 348 -30.51 31.33 -28.19
CA GLU A 348 -30.95 32.51 -27.42
C GLU A 348 -30.85 33.78 -28.26
N MET A 349 -29.70 34.03 -28.89
CA MET A 349 -29.49 35.19 -29.76
C MET A 349 -30.39 35.15 -30.99
N LEU A 350 -30.55 33.98 -31.61
CA LEU A 350 -31.46 33.83 -32.76
C LEU A 350 -32.91 34.10 -32.37
N ILE A 351 -33.37 33.61 -31.22
CA ILE A 351 -34.73 33.89 -30.73
C ILE A 351 -34.90 35.40 -30.47
N LEU A 352 -33.90 36.04 -29.86
CA LEU A 352 -33.93 37.49 -29.60
C LEU A 352 -33.94 38.31 -30.90
N GLU A 353 -33.16 37.90 -31.90
CA GLU A 353 -33.10 38.53 -33.22
C GLU A 353 -34.41 38.39 -34.00
N LEU A 354 -34.96 37.17 -34.07
CA LEU A 354 -36.20 36.88 -34.81
C LEU A 354 -37.42 37.59 -34.23
N LEU A 355 -37.40 37.90 -32.93
CA LEU A 355 -38.47 38.56 -32.18
C LEU A 355 -38.15 40.02 -31.82
N ALA A 356 -37.06 40.57 -32.35
CA ALA A 356 -36.65 41.96 -32.09
C ALA A 356 -37.71 42.97 -32.60
N ASN A 357 -37.66 44.18 -32.06
CA ASN A 357 -38.53 45.31 -32.46
C ASN A 357 -40.04 45.02 -32.36
N GLY A 358 -40.45 44.19 -31.38
CA GLY A 358 -41.85 43.87 -31.13
C GLY A 358 -42.47 42.88 -32.13
N LYS A 359 -41.65 42.20 -32.93
CA LYS A 359 -42.12 41.22 -33.90
C LYS A 359 -42.74 40.00 -33.20
N LYS A 360 -43.93 39.61 -33.64
CA LYS A 360 -44.62 38.39 -33.20
C LYS A 360 -44.44 37.28 -34.23
N MET A 361 -44.17 36.05 -33.78
CA MET A 361 -43.93 34.90 -34.67
C MET A 361 -44.62 33.64 -34.14
N PRO A 362 -45.25 32.81 -34.98
CA PRO A 362 -45.78 31.50 -34.57
C PRO A 362 -44.68 30.61 -33.95
N SER A 363 -44.97 29.93 -32.83
CA SER A 363 -43.99 29.07 -32.14
C SER A 363 -43.47 27.95 -33.03
N ALA A 364 -44.31 27.42 -33.93
CA ALA A 364 -43.92 26.37 -34.88
C ALA A 364 -42.90 26.89 -35.93
N GLU A 365 -43.05 28.14 -36.37
CA GLU A 365 -42.10 28.77 -37.31
C GLU A 365 -40.79 29.13 -36.60
N LEU A 366 -40.86 29.60 -35.36
CA LEU A 366 -39.69 29.84 -34.52
C LEU A 366 -38.91 28.54 -34.29
N GLU A 367 -39.61 27.44 -34.00
CA GLU A 367 -39.00 26.11 -33.84
C GLU A 367 -38.35 25.60 -35.12
N LYS A 368 -39.02 25.79 -36.27
CA LYS A 368 -38.46 25.46 -37.57
C LYS A 368 -37.20 26.26 -37.86
N ALA A 369 -37.21 27.58 -37.66
CA ALA A 369 -36.06 28.45 -37.93
C ALA A 369 -34.83 28.10 -37.07
N VAL A 370 -35.05 27.70 -35.81
CA VAL A 370 -33.99 27.23 -34.91
C VAL A 370 -33.48 25.84 -35.33
N ASN A 371 -34.39 24.92 -35.69
CA ASN A 371 -34.02 23.58 -36.16
C ASN A 371 -33.26 23.61 -37.50
N ASP A 372 -33.61 24.50 -38.43
CA ASP A 372 -32.94 24.68 -39.73
C ASP A 372 -31.46 25.12 -39.56
N ARG A 373 -31.11 25.71 -38.41
CA ARG A 373 -29.71 26.00 -38.02
C ARG A 373 -29.01 24.85 -37.29
N GLY A 374 -29.58 23.64 -37.28
CA GLY A 374 -28.97 22.45 -36.68
C GLY A 374 -29.00 22.41 -35.14
N ILE A 375 -29.94 23.16 -34.53
CA ILE A 375 -30.15 23.23 -33.08
C ILE A 375 -31.33 22.34 -32.71
N SER A 376 -31.17 21.46 -31.72
CA SER A 376 -32.24 20.54 -31.29
C SER A 376 -33.35 21.24 -30.51
N SER A 377 -34.57 20.69 -30.53
CA SER A 377 -35.71 21.18 -29.75
C SER A 377 -35.44 21.19 -28.23
N ARG A 378 -34.60 20.26 -27.74
CA ARG A 378 -34.16 20.24 -26.33
C ARG A 378 -33.32 21.47 -26.01
N THR A 379 -32.38 21.82 -26.87
CA THR A 379 -31.51 23.01 -26.73
C THR A 379 -32.33 24.30 -26.80
N MET A 380 -33.32 24.36 -27.71
CA MET A 380 -34.23 25.49 -27.81
C MET A 380 -35.07 25.71 -26.55
N ARG A 381 -35.56 24.62 -25.91
CA ARG A 381 -36.30 24.72 -24.64
C ARG A 381 -35.44 25.31 -23.53
N THR A 382 -34.17 24.91 -23.45
CA THR A 382 -33.20 25.50 -22.52
C THR A 382 -32.97 26.98 -22.82
N ALA A 383 -32.86 27.37 -24.09
CA ALA A 383 -32.70 28.78 -24.48
C ALA A 383 -33.93 29.63 -24.12
N LYS A 384 -35.15 29.14 -24.43
CA LYS A 384 -36.41 29.80 -24.00
C LYS A 384 -36.46 29.99 -22.48
N SER A 385 -36.03 28.98 -21.71
CA SER A 385 -35.96 29.07 -20.25
C SER A 385 -34.95 30.09 -19.73
N ARG A 386 -33.86 30.37 -20.46
CA ARG A 386 -32.85 31.37 -20.10
C ARG A 386 -33.31 32.80 -20.39
N ILE A 387 -34.02 32.99 -21.51
CA ILE A 387 -34.65 34.29 -21.84
C ILE A 387 -35.68 34.67 -20.77
N GLY A 388 -36.33 33.68 -20.15
CA GLY A 388 -37.19 33.86 -18.99
C GLY A 388 -38.41 34.72 -19.31
N ASP A 389 -38.79 35.59 -18.38
CA ASP A 389 -40.02 36.39 -18.42
C ASP A 389 -40.10 37.40 -19.57
N ARG A 390 -39.00 37.61 -20.29
CA ARG A 390 -38.96 38.47 -21.48
C ARG A 390 -39.61 37.80 -22.69
N LEU A 391 -39.66 36.46 -22.76
CA LEU A 391 -40.28 35.73 -23.86
C LEU A 391 -41.71 35.34 -23.50
N ILE A 392 -42.68 35.96 -24.17
CA ILE A 392 -44.10 35.66 -23.97
C ILE A 392 -44.57 34.71 -25.06
N THR A 393 -45.39 33.74 -24.67
CA THR A 393 -46.10 32.85 -25.60
C THR A 393 -47.59 32.97 -25.32
N GLU A 394 -48.35 33.51 -26.28
CA GLU A 394 -49.79 33.70 -26.17
C GLU A 394 -50.53 32.95 -27.28
N LYS A 395 -51.80 32.63 -27.05
CA LYS A 395 -52.64 31.98 -28.06
C LYS A 395 -53.35 33.06 -28.88
N ASP A 396 -53.07 33.09 -30.17
CA ASP A 396 -53.72 33.97 -31.14
C ASP A 396 -54.53 33.11 -32.13
N GLY A 397 -55.85 33.12 -31.99
CA GLY A 397 -56.75 32.21 -32.70
C GLY A 397 -56.46 30.73 -32.42
N THR A 398 -56.06 29.98 -33.46
CA THR A 398 -55.70 28.56 -33.37
C THR A 398 -54.20 28.31 -33.17
N ALA A 399 -53.35 29.34 -33.20
CA ALA A 399 -51.89 29.22 -33.13
C ALA A 399 -51.31 29.77 -31.82
N TRP A 400 -50.16 29.22 -31.42
CA TRP A 400 -49.33 29.79 -30.35
C TRP A 400 -48.31 30.73 -30.94
N VAL A 401 -48.25 31.96 -30.45
CA VAL A 401 -47.40 33.03 -30.96
C VAL A 401 -46.42 33.48 -29.88
N CYS A 402 -45.15 33.59 -30.23
CA CYS A 402 -44.07 34.06 -29.37
C CYS A 402 -43.69 35.50 -29.71
N TYR A 403 -43.40 36.31 -28.69
CA TYR A 403 -42.89 37.68 -28.84
C TYR A 403 -42.10 38.10 -27.59
N LEU A 404 -41.29 39.15 -27.72
CA LEU A 404 -40.57 39.74 -26.59
C LEU A 404 -41.42 40.81 -25.92
N ARG A 405 -41.53 40.74 -24.60
CA ARG A 405 -42.09 41.81 -23.78
C ARG A 405 -41.09 42.97 -23.74
N ASN A 406 -41.57 44.16 -24.08
CA ASN A 406 -40.81 45.41 -23.93
C ASN A 406 -40.53 45.75 -22.47
#